data_AF-Q3JA88-F1
#
_entry.id   AF-Q3JA88-F1
#
_cell.length_a   1.000
_cell.length_b   1.000
_cell.length_c   1.000
_cell.angle_alpha   90.00
_cell.angle_beta   90.00
_cell.angle_gamma   90.00
#
_symmetry.space_group_name_H-M   'P 1'
#
loop_
_entity.id
_entity.type
_entity.pdbx_description
1 polymer ?
#
loop_
_entity_poly.entity_id
_entity_poly.type
_entity_poly.pdbx_seq_one_letter_code
_entity_poly.pdbx_strand_id
1 'polypeptide(L)'
;MNEPTPSVPSSSETKNTVAARIRIGLLLILQTIMGVELVFLLAKGLWASSVWLLAIIAITCAPEILGPRLPVRISPEFEVLAIWFVFAALFLGEFQSYYERFWWWDIALHTTSGLLLGLLGFLLVYVLNENKRIDINMRPGFVTLFAFAFAVAVGAV
;
A
#
# COMPACT_ATOMS: atom_id res chain seq x y z
N MET A 1 -10.90 38.42 30.44
CA MET A 1 -11.44 37.57 29.36
C MET A 1 -10.22 37.06 28.61
N ASN A 2 -9.74 35.87 28.97
CA ASN A 2 -8.53 35.31 28.35
C ASN A 2 -9.00 34.62 27.07
N GLU A 3 -8.68 35.19 25.92
CA GLU A 3 -8.88 34.46 24.67
C GLU A 3 -8.03 33.18 24.68
N PRO A 4 -8.56 32.02 24.29
CA PRO A 4 -7.77 30.82 24.16
C PRO A 4 -6.75 31.06 23.03
N THR A 5 -5.47 31.16 23.39
CA THR A 5 -4.38 31.24 22.42
C THR A 5 -4.46 30.05 21.46
N PRO A 6 -4.38 30.26 20.13
CA PRO A 6 -4.46 29.16 19.17
C PRO A 6 -3.33 28.17 19.44
N SER A 7 -3.69 26.93 19.76
CA SER A 7 -2.73 25.86 20.02
C SER A 7 -1.94 25.55 18.75
N VAL A 8 -0.64 25.76 18.78
CA VAL A 8 0.26 25.38 17.69
C VAL A 8 0.24 23.85 17.55
N PRO A 9 -0.08 23.29 16.37
CA PRO A 9 -0.16 21.84 16.19
C PRO A 9 1.19 21.16 16.45
N SER A 10 1.13 19.96 17.01
CA SER A 10 2.32 19.17 17.35
C SER A 10 3.04 18.67 16.09
N SER A 11 4.32 18.31 16.21
CA SER A 11 5.13 17.81 15.09
C SER A 11 4.59 16.50 14.48
N SER A 12 3.92 15.67 15.28
CA SER A 12 3.24 14.44 14.83
C SER A 12 1.95 14.75 14.08
N GLU A 13 1.12 15.69 14.54
CA GLU A 13 -0.09 16.14 13.82
C GLU A 13 0.25 16.75 12.47
N THR A 14 1.32 17.56 12.41
CA THR A 14 1.79 18.16 11.16
C THR A 14 2.22 17.09 10.15
N LYS A 15 2.99 16.09 10.58
CA LYS A 15 3.39 14.94 9.73
C LYS A 15 2.20 14.14 9.23
N ASN A 16 1.23 13.86 10.09
CA ASN A 16 0.01 13.13 9.73
C ASN A 16 -0.81 13.89 8.68
N THR A 17 -0.88 15.22 8.79
CA THR A 17 -1.62 16.07 7.86
C THR A 17 -0.95 16.14 6.49
N VAL A 18 0.39 16.22 6.46
CA VAL A 18 1.17 16.20 5.21
C VAL A 18 1.03 14.83 4.52
N ALA A 19 1.16 13.73 5.27
CA ALA A 19 1.01 12.40 4.72
C ALA A 19 -0.39 12.15 4.11
N ALA A 20 -1.45 12.61 4.79
CA ALA A 20 -2.81 12.55 4.26
C ALA A 20 -2.96 13.33 2.94
N ARG A 21 -2.34 14.51 2.84
CA ARG A 21 -2.35 15.32 1.60
C ARG A 21 -1.59 14.64 0.47
N ILE A 22 -0.42 14.06 0.76
CA ILE A 22 0.38 13.32 -0.23
C ILE A 22 -0.44 12.15 -0.76
N ARG A 23 -1.07 11.39 0.14
CA ARG A 23 -1.85 10.21 -0.21
C ARG A 23 -3.06 10.55 -1.09
N ILE A 24 -3.85 11.55 -0.68
CA ILE A 24 -4.98 12.04 -1.48
C ILE A 24 -4.50 12.60 -2.83
N GLY A 25 -3.44 13.40 -2.82
CA GLY A 25 -2.86 13.97 -4.04
C GLY A 25 -2.40 12.89 -5.01
N LEU A 26 -1.70 11.86 -4.52
CA LEU A 26 -1.29 10.70 -5.29
C LEU A 26 -2.50 9.99 -5.89
N LEU A 27 -3.49 9.66 -5.06
CA LEU A 27 -4.69 8.97 -5.52
C LEU A 27 -5.42 9.77 -6.62
N LEU A 28 -5.60 11.08 -6.43
CA LEU A 28 -6.23 11.94 -7.44
C LEU A 28 -5.45 11.97 -8.76
N ILE A 29 -4.12 12.04 -8.71
CA ILE A 29 -3.28 12.00 -9.91
C ILE A 29 -3.45 10.66 -10.63
N LEU A 30 -3.33 9.54 -9.92
CA LEU A 30 -3.46 8.21 -10.51
C LEU A 30 -4.85 7.97 -11.10
N GLN A 31 -5.89 8.41 -10.39
CA GLN A 31 -7.28 8.32 -10.86
C GLN A 31 -7.53 9.18 -12.08
N THR A 32 -6.90 10.36 -12.17
CA THR A 32 -7.00 11.21 -13.36
C THR A 32 -6.35 10.53 -14.57
N ILE A 33 -5.15 9.95 -14.40
CA ILE A 33 -4.47 9.22 -15.48
C ILE A 33 -5.35 8.08 -16.00
N MET A 34 -5.87 7.23 -15.11
CA MET A 34 -6.74 6.13 -15.49
C MET A 34 -8.08 6.62 -16.07
N GLY A 35 -8.62 7.73 -15.54
CA GLY A 35 -9.87 8.32 -16.01
C GLY A 35 -9.78 8.85 -17.45
N VAL A 36 -8.66 9.47 -17.82
CA VAL A 36 -8.42 9.91 -19.21
C VAL A 36 -8.37 8.71 -20.15
N GLU A 37 -7.65 7.64 -19.76
CA GLU A 37 -7.57 6.41 -20.55
C GLU A 37 -8.97 5.76 -20.70
N LEU A 38 -9.77 5.73 -19.63
CA LEU A 38 -11.12 5.20 -19.66
C LEU A 38 -12.02 5.97 -20.65
N VAL A 39 -11.96 7.30 -20.67
CA VAL A 39 -12.72 8.11 -21.62
C VAL A 39 -12.34 7.77 -23.06
N PHE A 40 -11.05 7.57 -23.33
CA PHE A 40 -10.55 7.20 -24.65
C PHE A 40 -11.03 5.81 -25.09
N LEU A 41 -11.01 4.82 -24.20
CA LEU A 41 -11.50 3.46 -24.47
C LEU A 41 -13.00 3.46 -24.76
N LEU A 42 -13.78 4.22 -24.00
CA LEU A 42 -15.22 4.37 -24.21
C LEU A 42 -15.51 5.06 -25.54
N ALA A 43 -14.77 6.11 -25.89
CA ALA A 43 -14.91 6.79 -27.18
C ALA A 43 -14.61 5.87 -28.38
N LYS A 44 -13.71 4.90 -28.20
CA LYS A 44 -13.40 3.86 -29.20
C LYS A 44 -14.35 2.66 -29.19
N GLY A 45 -15.31 2.61 -28.26
CA GLY A 45 -16.22 1.48 -28.11
C GLY A 45 -15.57 0.20 -27.59
N LEU A 46 -14.41 0.30 -26.91
CA LEU A 46 -13.68 -0.84 -26.35
C LEU A 46 -14.26 -1.21 -24.98
N TRP A 47 -15.48 -1.76 -24.97
CA TRP A 47 -16.25 -2.04 -23.76
C TRP A 47 -15.54 -3.00 -22.80
N ALA A 48 -14.91 -4.06 -23.31
CA ALA A 48 -14.19 -5.03 -22.47
C ALA A 48 -13.03 -4.38 -21.71
N SER A 49 -12.17 -3.64 -22.42
CA SER A 49 -11.06 -2.90 -21.82
C SER A 49 -11.55 -1.81 -20.87
N SER A 50 -12.67 -1.16 -21.17
CA SER A 50 -13.27 -0.14 -20.30
C SER A 50 -13.75 -0.73 -18.98
N VAL A 51 -14.44 -1.88 -19.00
CA VAL A 51 -14.88 -2.59 -17.79
C VAL A 51 -13.68 -3.05 -16.97
N TRP A 52 -12.66 -3.58 -17.64
CA TRP A 52 -11.41 -4.00 -16.98
C TRP A 52 -10.71 -2.82 -16.28
N LEU A 53 -10.55 -1.69 -16.97
CA LEU A 53 -9.96 -0.49 -16.39
C LEU A 53 -10.79 0.08 -15.24
N LEU A 54 -12.12 0.02 -15.34
CA LEU A 54 -13.01 0.43 -14.25
C LEU A 54 -12.81 -0.43 -13.00
N ALA A 55 -12.60 -1.74 -13.15
CA ALA A 55 -12.28 -2.62 -12.03
C ALA A 55 -10.95 -2.24 -11.37
N ILE A 56 -9.92 -1.91 -12.16
CA ILE A 56 -8.62 -1.44 -11.65
C ILE A 56 -8.77 -0.12 -10.88
N ILE A 57 -9.55 0.82 -11.41
CA ILE A 57 -9.88 2.10 -10.75
C ILE A 57 -10.52 1.83 -9.38
N ALA A 58 -11.49 0.93 -9.32
CA ALA A 58 -12.19 0.56 -8.08
C ALA A 58 -11.24 -0.08 -7.06
N ILE A 59 -10.39 -1.02 -7.49
CA ILE A 59 -9.41 -1.69 -6.63
C ILE A 59 -8.37 -0.70 -6.09
N THR A 60 -7.93 0.25 -6.91
CA THR A 60 -6.96 1.28 -6.48
C THR A 60 -7.53 2.23 -5.41
N CYS A 61 -8.86 2.40 -5.37
CA CYS A 61 -9.55 3.12 -4.29
C CYS A 61 -9.76 2.28 -3.01
N ALA A 62 -9.60 0.97 -3.07
CA ALA A 62 -9.91 0.08 -1.95
C ALA A 62 -9.12 0.39 -0.66
N PRO A 63 -7.81 0.71 -0.70
CA PRO A 63 -7.05 1.03 0.51
C PRO A 63 -7.66 2.18 1.33
N GLU A 64 -8.17 3.23 0.68
CA GLU A 64 -8.80 4.35 1.37
C GLU A 64 -10.19 4.05 1.91
N ILE A 65 -10.93 3.21 1.20
CA ILE A 65 -12.29 2.85 1.58
C ILE A 65 -12.26 1.84 2.74
N LEU A 66 -11.32 0.89 2.73
CA LEU A 66 -11.20 -0.17 3.74
C LEU A 66 -10.32 0.23 4.92
N GLY A 67 -9.29 1.05 4.72
CA GLY A 67 -8.32 1.45 5.75
C GLY A 67 -8.98 1.93 7.06
N PRO A 68 -9.91 2.90 7.02
CA PRO A 68 -10.60 3.40 8.22
C PRO A 68 -11.52 2.37 8.90
N ARG A 69 -11.89 1.28 8.22
CA ARG A 69 -12.76 0.23 8.76
C ARG A 69 -12.00 -0.89 9.47
N LEU A 70 -10.67 -0.91 9.34
CA LEU A 70 -9.85 -1.90 10.00
C LEU A 70 -9.66 -1.54 11.47
N PRO A 71 -9.68 -2.53 12.38
CA PRO A 71 -9.42 -2.30 13.81
C PRO A 71 -7.97 -1.90 14.10
N VAL A 72 -7.08 -2.01 13.10
CA VAL A 72 -5.67 -1.64 13.18
C VAL A 72 -5.44 -0.33 12.43
N ARG A 73 -4.79 0.65 13.08
CA ARG A 73 -4.37 1.89 12.42
C ARG A 73 -3.15 1.59 11.53
N ILE A 74 -3.36 1.61 10.21
CA ILE A 74 -2.28 1.50 9.23
C ILE A 74 -1.55 2.84 9.18
N SER A 75 -0.21 2.81 9.19
CA SER A 75 0.57 4.04 9.06
C SER A 75 0.42 4.62 7.65
N PRO A 76 0.38 5.96 7.49
CA PRO A 76 0.15 6.58 6.18
C PRO A 76 1.15 6.17 5.09
N GLU A 77 2.37 5.79 5.47
CA GLU A 77 3.40 5.34 4.54
C GLU A 77 3.00 4.02 3.86
N PHE A 78 2.41 3.09 4.61
CA PHE A 78 1.94 1.81 4.08
C PHE A 78 0.71 1.98 3.18
N GLU A 79 -0.15 2.97 3.44
CA GLU A 79 -1.29 3.28 2.56
C GLU A 79 -0.82 3.83 1.21
N VAL A 80 0.12 4.80 1.22
CA VAL A 80 0.74 5.35 0.00
C VAL A 80 1.41 4.23 -0.80
N LEU A 81 2.16 3.38 -0.11
CA LEU A 81 2.87 2.28 -0.74
C LEU A 81 1.93 1.22 -1.32
N ALA A 82 0.82 0.92 -0.63
CA ALA A 82 -0.22 0.02 -1.16
C ALA A 82 -0.89 0.59 -2.41
N ILE A 83 -1.28 1.88 -2.40
CA ILE A 83 -1.88 2.55 -3.56
C ILE A 83 -0.92 2.51 -4.75
N TRP A 84 0.35 2.85 -4.54
CA TRP A 84 1.37 2.81 -5.58
C TRP A 84 1.61 1.39 -6.10
N PHE A 85 1.72 0.40 -5.21
CA PHE A 85 1.94 -0.99 -5.57
C PHE A 85 0.79 -1.55 -6.42
N VAL A 86 -0.46 -1.33 -6.01
CA VAL A 86 -1.66 -1.77 -6.75
C VAL A 86 -1.70 -1.12 -8.14
N PHE A 87 -1.43 0.19 -8.23
CA PHE A 87 -1.36 0.89 -9.51
C PHE A 87 -0.26 0.32 -10.42
N ALA A 88 0.94 0.11 -9.87
CA ALA A 88 2.07 -0.45 -10.62
C ALA A 88 1.83 -1.88 -11.08
N ALA A 89 1.18 -2.71 -10.28
CA ALA A 89 0.88 -4.09 -10.62
C ALA A 89 -0.27 -4.23 -11.63
N LEU A 90 -1.38 -3.53 -11.41
CA LEU A 90 -2.60 -3.72 -12.20
C LEU A 90 -2.68 -2.77 -13.40
N PHE A 91 -2.46 -1.47 -13.21
CA PHE A 91 -2.56 -0.53 -14.32
C PHE A 91 -1.31 -0.57 -15.20
N LEU A 92 -0.13 -0.40 -14.61
CA LEU A 92 1.10 -0.42 -15.41
C LEU A 92 1.46 -1.83 -15.87
N GLY A 93 1.49 -2.78 -14.93
CA GLY A 93 1.82 -4.19 -15.18
C GLY A 93 0.87 -4.84 -16.17
N GLU A 94 -0.38 -5.00 -15.77
CA GLU A 94 -1.38 -5.73 -16.55
C GLU A 94 -1.98 -4.87 -17.68
N PHE A 95 -2.61 -3.74 -17.35
CA PHE A 95 -3.36 -2.95 -18.35
C PHE A 95 -2.47 -2.32 -19.43
N GLN A 96 -1.28 -1.83 -19.06
CA GLN A 96 -0.30 -1.23 -19.97
C GLN A 96 0.79 -2.23 -20.41
N SER A 97 0.67 -3.51 -20.03
CA SER A 97 1.56 -4.60 -20.42
C SER A 97 3.03 -4.40 -20.02
N TYR A 98 3.31 -3.75 -18.88
CA TYR A 98 4.69 -3.58 -18.41
C TYR A 98 5.38 -4.90 -18.07
N TYR A 99 4.61 -5.94 -17.69
CA TYR A 99 5.16 -7.29 -17.49
C TYR A 99 5.86 -7.84 -18.73
N GLU A 100 5.36 -7.49 -19.92
CA GLU A 100 5.94 -7.93 -21.19
C GLU A 100 7.03 -6.97 -21.69
N ARG A 101 6.88 -5.68 -21.41
CA ARG A 101 7.77 -4.62 -21.93
C ARG A 101 9.07 -4.49 -21.15
N PHE A 102 9.02 -4.69 -19.84
CA PHE A 102 10.15 -4.47 -18.94
C PHE A 102 10.43 -5.74 -18.14
N TRP A 103 11.51 -6.45 -18.50
CA TRP A 103 11.89 -7.73 -17.88
C TRP A 103 12.08 -7.68 -16.35
N TRP A 104 12.45 -6.51 -15.81
CA TRP A 104 12.67 -6.33 -14.38
C TRP A 104 11.40 -5.95 -13.61
N TRP A 105 10.30 -5.64 -14.30
CA TRP A 105 9.08 -5.11 -13.68
C TRP A 105 8.50 -6.08 -12.66
N ASP A 106 8.34 -7.33 -13.07
CA ASP A 106 7.84 -8.39 -12.21
C ASP A 106 8.75 -8.64 -11.00
N ILE A 107 10.07 -8.65 -11.23
CA ILE A 107 11.08 -8.80 -10.18
C ILE A 107 11.00 -7.66 -9.16
N ALA A 108 10.83 -6.42 -9.61
CA ALA A 108 10.71 -5.26 -8.72
C ALA A 108 9.45 -5.33 -7.86
N LEU A 109 8.30 -5.74 -8.43
CA LEU A 109 7.06 -5.91 -7.69
C LEU A 109 7.18 -7.05 -6.67
N HIS A 110 7.68 -8.22 -7.07
CA HIS A 110 7.87 -9.36 -6.17
C HIS A 110 8.88 -9.08 -5.06
N THR A 111 9.96 -8.35 -5.36
CA THR A 111 10.93 -7.95 -4.35
C THR A 111 10.30 -6.98 -3.35
N THR A 112 9.50 -6.03 -3.83
CA THR A 112 8.82 -5.05 -2.97
C THR A 112 7.80 -5.73 -2.06
N SER A 113 6.93 -6.60 -2.60
CA SER A 113 5.96 -7.34 -1.79
C SER A 113 6.64 -8.29 -0.80
N GLY A 114 7.66 -9.03 -1.24
CA GLY A 114 8.45 -9.92 -0.39
C GLY A 114 9.13 -9.18 0.77
N LEU A 115 9.69 -8.00 0.52
CA LEU A 115 10.29 -7.17 1.57
C LEU A 115 9.25 -6.70 2.60
N LEU A 116 8.08 -6.24 2.15
CA LEU A 116 7.00 -5.81 3.05
C LEU A 116 6.48 -6.97 3.91
N LEU A 117 6.29 -8.14 3.30
CA LEU A 117 5.87 -9.35 4.02
C LEU A 117 6.93 -9.79 5.02
N GLY A 118 8.22 -9.68 4.69
CA GLY A 118 9.31 -9.93 5.62
C GLY A 118 9.30 -8.96 6.81
N LEU A 119 9.09 -7.66 6.56
CA LEU A 119 8.95 -6.68 7.62
C LEU A 119 7.72 -6.96 8.50
N LEU A 120 6.60 -7.38 7.90
CA LEU A 120 5.39 -7.76 8.62
C LEU A 120 5.62 -9.00 9.49
N GLY A 121 6.29 -10.02 8.98
CA GLY A 121 6.66 -11.22 9.73
C GLY A 121 7.61 -10.91 10.89
N PHE A 122 8.58 -10.02 10.68
CA PHE A 122 9.43 -9.50 11.74
C PHE A 122 8.62 -8.76 12.82
N LEU A 123 7.73 -7.85 12.41
CA LEU A 123 6.91 -7.05 13.32
C LEU A 123 6.00 -7.92 14.17
N LEU A 124 5.44 -9.00 13.60
CA LEU A 124 4.60 -9.95 14.33
C LEU A 124 5.36 -10.59 15.50
N VAL A 125 6.57 -11.08 15.26
CA VAL A 125 7.41 -11.70 16.30
C VAL A 125 7.93 -10.66 17.29
N TYR A 126 8.28 -9.47 16.81
CA TYR A 126 8.69 -8.36 17.67
C TYR A 126 7.61 -8.00 18.68
N VAL A 127 6.36 -7.81 18.22
CA VAL A 127 5.22 -7.53 19.11
C VAL A 127 4.96 -8.68 20.09
N LEU A 128 5.18 -9.92 19.66
CA LEU A 128 5.04 -11.09 20.53
C LEU A 128 6.11 -11.13 21.64
N ASN A 129 7.37 -10.85 21.29
CA ASN A 129 8.49 -10.81 22.22
C ASN A 129 8.39 -9.66 23.23
N GLU A 130 7.87 -8.50 22.81
CA GLU A 130 7.77 -7.30 23.68
C GLU A 130 6.54 -7.36 24.61
N ASN A 131 5.65 -8.33 24.41
CA ASN A 131 4.44 -8.45 25.21
C ASN A 131 4.75 -9.02 26.60
N LYS A 132 4.73 -8.17 27.63
CA LYS A 132 4.99 -8.54 29.04
C LYS A 132 4.10 -9.65 29.62
N ARG A 133 2.97 -9.99 28.97
CA ARG A 133 2.10 -11.11 29.37
C ARG A 133 2.51 -12.44 28.73
N ILE A 134 3.44 -12.41 27.80
CA ILE A 134 3.91 -13.52 26.99
C ILE A 134 5.42 -13.65 27.27
N ASP A 135 5.82 -14.65 28.05
CA ASP A 135 7.22 -14.89 28.41
C ASP A 135 7.96 -15.61 27.26
N ILE A 136 8.01 -14.96 26.11
CA ILE A 136 8.68 -15.46 24.91
C ILE A 136 9.83 -14.53 24.58
N ASN A 137 11.06 -15.01 24.73
CA ASN A 137 12.26 -14.33 24.29
C ASN A 137 12.92 -15.12 23.15
N MET A 138 12.51 -14.83 21.91
CA MET A 138 13.11 -15.50 20.74
C MET A 138 14.49 -14.90 20.43
N ARG A 139 15.45 -15.78 20.12
CA ARG A 139 16.80 -15.37 19.69
C ARG A 139 16.72 -14.61 18.37
N PRO A 140 17.55 -13.57 18.14
CA PRO A 140 17.53 -12.77 16.91
C PRO A 140 17.60 -13.62 15.62
N GLY A 141 18.42 -14.68 15.61
CA GLY A 141 18.53 -15.57 14.45
C GLY A 141 17.23 -16.31 14.11
N PHE A 142 16.43 -16.67 15.11
CA PHE A 142 15.11 -17.28 14.89
C PHE A 142 14.12 -16.26 14.32
N VAL A 143 14.14 -15.02 14.82
CA VAL A 143 13.28 -13.94 14.31
C VAL A 143 13.55 -13.68 12.83
N THR A 144 14.82 -13.60 12.43
CA THR A 144 15.19 -13.40 11.02
C THR A 144 14.77 -14.58 10.15
N LEU A 145 14.99 -15.82 10.61
CA LEU A 145 14.56 -17.02 9.89
C LEU A 145 13.03 -17.07 9.73
N PHE A 146 12.29 -16.77 10.80
CA PHE A 146 10.84 -16.70 10.78
C PHE A 146 10.35 -15.66 9.79
N ALA A 147 10.87 -14.42 9.85
CA ALA A 147 10.47 -13.33 8.97
C ALA A 147 10.72 -13.68 7.50
N PHE A 148 11.87 -14.28 7.18
CA PHE A 148 12.19 -14.75 5.84
C PHE A 148 11.24 -15.88 5.39
N ALA A 149 11.07 -16.91 6.21
CA ALA A 149 10.20 -18.05 5.89
C ALA A 149 8.74 -17.62 5.75
N PHE A 150 8.27 -16.70 6.59
CA PHE A 150 6.95 -16.11 6.50
C PHE A 150 6.77 -15.34 5.18
N ALA A 151 7.74 -14.49 4.82
CA ALA A 151 7.69 -13.74 3.56
C ALA A 151 7.61 -14.66 2.34
N VAL A 152 8.43 -15.72 2.32
CA VAL A 152 8.42 -16.70 1.23
C VAL A 152 7.13 -17.51 1.24
N ALA A 153 6.69 -18.04 2.39
CA ALA A 153 5.51 -18.89 2.45
C ALA A 153 4.21 -18.14 2.12
N VAL A 154 4.09 -16.86 2.48
CA VAL A 154 2.93 -16.03 2.15
C VAL A 154 3.05 -15.42 0.76
N GLY A 155 4.26 -15.06 0.34
CA GLY A 155 4.50 -14.34 -0.91
C GLY A 155 4.75 -15.22 -2.15
N ALA A 156 5.05 -16.51 -1.99
CA ALA A 156 5.34 -17.42 -3.11
C ALA A 156 4.11 -18.20 -3.61
N VAL A 157 2.92 -17.97 -3.04
CA VAL A 157 1.66 -18.63 -3.42
C VAL A 157 0.84 -17.73 -4.33
#